data_AF-A0A8S0WAE9-F1
#
_entry.id   AF-A0A8S0WAE9-F1
#
_cell.length_a   1.000
_cell.length_b   1.000
_cell.length_c   1.000
_cell.angle_alpha   90.00
_cell.angle_beta   90.00
_cell.angle_gamma   90.00
#
_symmetry.space_group_name_H-M   'P 1'
#
loop_
_entity.id
_entity.type
_entity.pdbx_description
1 polymer ?
#
loop_
_entity_poly.entity_id
_entity_poly.type
_entity_poly.pdbx_seq_one_letter_code
_entity_poly.pdbx_strand_id
1 'polypeptide(L)'
;MTNPSKYRLGVDVGGTNTDAILLDITKANKNAVVASFKHVTTPDITTGIEKAVQHVLENARVSAGSEGILSLTIGTTHFVNAVVQLDSRCLEKVAVVRLAAPYTTECPPFIDFPEGLKSIMNGHTTVIDGGLQIDGRVINELREEQVVEQARVIHEKGLKNVVVVGVYSPLDVEGKQEYQAREILRRELGDRVNVVCSRDVGHVGFLERENASILNASIMSFAQRTILSYKRAMKRLGLRCPLYLTQNDGTLITAEEAALLPIKTFSSGATNSMRGASFLGGLDIRSAKTEERSSIIVVDIGGTTTDVGVLLPSGFPRQAAAFVEVAGVRTK
;
A
#
# COMPACT_ATOMS: atom_id res chain seq x y z
N MET A 1 21.35 -7.69 -33.08
CA MET A 1 20.15 -6.82 -33.11
C MET A 1 19.38 -7.09 -31.83
N THR A 2 19.53 -6.22 -30.83
CA THR A 2 18.80 -6.29 -29.56
C THR A 2 17.31 -6.09 -29.87
N ASN A 3 16.51 -7.11 -29.60
CA ASN A 3 15.06 -7.03 -29.77
C ASN A 3 14.56 -5.93 -28.82
N PRO A 4 13.84 -4.90 -29.29
CA PRO A 4 13.39 -3.81 -28.42
C PRO A 4 12.62 -4.37 -27.22
N SER A 5 12.87 -3.80 -26.04
CA SER A 5 12.21 -4.17 -24.80
C SER A 5 10.69 -4.12 -24.96
N LYS A 6 10.03 -5.28 -24.92
CA LYS A 6 8.61 -5.41 -25.29
C LYS A 6 7.75 -6.18 -24.30
N TYR A 7 8.33 -6.73 -23.23
CA TYR A 7 7.58 -7.56 -22.31
C TYR A 7 7.35 -6.90 -20.96
N ARG A 8 6.15 -7.06 -20.42
CA ARG A 8 5.82 -6.74 -19.02
C ARG A 8 5.36 -8.01 -18.32
N LEU A 9 5.86 -8.22 -17.12
CA LEU A 9 5.53 -9.37 -16.30
C LEU A 9 4.59 -8.90 -15.18
N GLY A 10 3.45 -9.56 -15.03
CA GLY A 10 2.51 -9.35 -13.95
C GLY A 10 2.40 -10.61 -13.10
N VAL A 11 2.35 -10.46 -11.79
CA VAL A 11 2.08 -11.54 -10.84
C VAL A 11 1.02 -11.08 -9.86
N ASP A 12 -0.04 -11.85 -9.69
CA ASP A 12 -1.04 -11.64 -8.64
C ASP A 12 -0.89 -12.73 -7.58
N VAL A 13 -0.61 -12.31 -6.35
CA VAL A 13 -0.41 -13.20 -5.21
C VAL A 13 -1.65 -13.12 -4.31
N GLY A 14 -2.60 -14.02 -4.53
CA GLY A 14 -3.78 -14.18 -3.70
C GLY A 14 -3.56 -15.13 -2.52
N GLY A 15 -4.60 -15.30 -1.71
CA GLY A 15 -4.62 -16.29 -0.62
C GLY A 15 -4.67 -17.75 -1.09
N THR A 16 -5.23 -18.02 -2.27
CA THR A 16 -5.42 -19.39 -2.79
C THR A 16 -4.52 -19.71 -3.97
N ASN A 17 -4.35 -18.78 -4.91
CA ASN A 17 -3.53 -18.98 -6.10
C ASN A 17 -2.57 -17.80 -6.30
N THR A 18 -1.41 -18.11 -6.89
CA THR A 18 -0.51 -17.16 -7.50
C THR A 18 -0.62 -17.30 -9.01
N ASP A 19 -0.99 -16.21 -9.67
CA ASP A 19 -1.20 -16.12 -11.10
C ASP A 19 -0.09 -15.26 -11.71
N ALA A 20 0.53 -15.69 -12.81
CA ALA A 20 1.58 -14.94 -13.51
C ALA A 20 1.25 -14.81 -15.00
N ILE A 21 1.52 -13.65 -15.58
CA ILE A 21 1.22 -13.31 -16.97
C ILE A 21 2.39 -12.55 -17.59
N LEU A 22 2.77 -12.93 -18.82
CA LEU A 22 3.68 -12.17 -19.66
C LEU A 22 2.91 -11.48 -20.79
N LEU A 23 3.05 -10.16 -20.86
CA LEU A 23 2.42 -9.33 -21.89
C LEU A 23 3.46 -8.82 -22.88
N ASP A 24 3.15 -8.91 -24.18
CA ASP A 24 3.86 -8.21 -25.26
C ASP A 24 3.17 -6.87 -25.54
N ILE A 25 3.81 -5.77 -25.18
CA ILE A 25 3.23 -4.41 -25.28
C ILE A 25 3.12 -3.91 -26.72
N THR A 26 3.67 -4.63 -27.69
CA THR A 26 3.53 -4.30 -29.13
C THR A 26 2.20 -4.79 -29.71
N LYS A 27 1.46 -5.59 -28.95
CA LYS A 27 0.16 -6.14 -29.33
C LYS A 27 -0.94 -5.57 -28.43
N ALA A 28 -2.19 -5.72 -28.87
CA ALA A 28 -3.36 -5.23 -28.14
C ALA A 28 -4.27 -6.39 -27.67
N ASN A 29 -5.05 -6.12 -26.62
CA ASN A 29 -6.08 -7.01 -26.08
C ASN A 29 -5.51 -8.41 -25.76
N LYS A 30 -6.31 -9.46 -25.99
CA LYS A 30 -5.92 -10.86 -25.77
C LYS A 30 -4.65 -11.28 -26.51
N ASN A 31 -4.35 -10.67 -27.66
CA ASN A 31 -3.15 -11.03 -28.44
C ASN A 31 -1.85 -10.57 -27.77
N ALA A 32 -1.93 -9.64 -26.82
CA ALA A 32 -0.79 -9.25 -26.00
C ALA A 32 -0.38 -10.30 -24.96
N VAL A 33 -1.29 -11.21 -24.58
CA VAL A 33 -0.97 -12.27 -23.62
C VAL A 33 -0.13 -13.33 -24.31
N VAL A 34 1.15 -13.42 -23.94
CA VAL A 34 2.11 -14.38 -24.51
C VAL A 34 2.05 -15.71 -23.78
N ALA A 35 2.02 -15.66 -22.46
CA ALA A 35 1.95 -16.82 -21.60
C ALA A 35 1.29 -16.44 -20.27
N SER A 36 0.60 -17.41 -19.69
CA SER A 36 0.01 -17.32 -18.35
C SER A 36 0.26 -18.60 -17.58
N PHE A 37 0.38 -18.52 -16.27
CA PHE A 37 0.53 -19.66 -15.39
C PHE A 37 -0.21 -19.43 -14.09
N LYS A 38 -0.84 -20.49 -13.58
CA LYS A 38 -1.59 -20.48 -12.33
C LYS A 38 -1.07 -21.61 -11.45
N HIS A 39 -0.75 -21.28 -10.20
CA HIS A 39 -0.28 -22.24 -9.22
C HIS A 39 -0.89 -21.95 -7.85
N VAL A 40 -1.05 -22.98 -7.02
CA VAL A 40 -1.57 -22.85 -5.66
C VAL A 40 -0.61 -21.97 -4.83
N THR A 41 -1.14 -21.00 -4.08
CA THR A 41 -0.32 -20.16 -3.21
C THR A 41 0.32 -21.02 -2.13
N THR A 42 1.64 -20.92 -2.01
CA THR A 42 2.40 -21.57 -0.95
C THR A 42 2.63 -20.63 0.23
N PRO A 43 2.81 -21.15 1.45
CA PRO A 43 3.20 -20.34 2.61
C PRO A 43 4.49 -19.55 2.35
N ASP A 44 5.42 -20.14 1.59
CA ASP A 44 6.55 -19.40 1.03
C ASP A 44 6.13 -18.74 -0.29
N ILE A 45 5.74 -17.48 -0.17
CA ILE A 45 5.33 -16.64 -1.30
C ILE A 45 6.47 -16.46 -2.30
N THR A 46 7.70 -16.42 -1.79
CA THR A 46 8.90 -16.12 -2.59
C THR A 46 9.12 -17.20 -3.64
N THR A 47 9.10 -18.47 -3.22
CA THR A 47 9.22 -19.59 -4.14
C THR A 47 8.00 -19.75 -5.04
N GLY A 48 6.81 -19.36 -4.57
CA GLY A 48 5.60 -19.29 -5.39
C GLY A 48 5.77 -18.34 -6.58
N ILE A 49 6.24 -17.11 -6.32
CA ILE A 49 6.54 -16.11 -7.36
C ILE A 49 7.63 -16.64 -8.31
N GLU A 50 8.71 -17.22 -7.77
CA GLU A 50 9.79 -17.76 -8.60
C GLU A 50 9.31 -18.81 -9.58
N LYS A 51 8.56 -19.80 -9.08
CA LYS A 51 7.98 -20.85 -9.92
C LYS A 51 7.06 -20.24 -10.96
N ALA A 52 6.17 -19.32 -10.56
CA ALA A 52 5.20 -18.76 -11.47
C ALA A 52 5.86 -17.97 -12.60
N VAL A 53 6.84 -17.14 -12.28
CA VAL A 53 7.61 -16.38 -13.26
C VAL A 53 8.44 -17.29 -14.15
N GLN A 54 9.14 -18.28 -13.57
CA GLN A 54 9.96 -19.22 -14.33
C GLN A 54 9.12 -19.98 -15.38
N HIS A 55 7.97 -20.53 -14.99
CA HIS A 55 7.09 -21.26 -15.91
C HIS A 55 6.57 -20.37 -17.04
N VAL A 56 6.18 -19.13 -16.73
CA VAL A 56 5.72 -18.19 -17.75
C VAL A 56 6.83 -17.86 -18.76
N LEU A 57 8.06 -17.65 -18.28
CA LEU A 57 9.20 -17.35 -19.14
C LEU A 57 9.62 -18.55 -20.00
N GLU A 58 9.60 -19.76 -19.43
CA GLU A 58 9.88 -21.01 -20.14
C GLU A 58 8.82 -21.27 -21.24
N ASN A 59 7.53 -21.13 -20.91
CA ASN A 59 6.43 -21.28 -21.87
C ASN A 59 6.51 -20.26 -23.01
N ALA A 60 6.90 -19.02 -22.69
CA ALA A 60 7.09 -17.96 -23.69
C ALA A 60 8.41 -18.06 -24.47
N ARG A 61 9.33 -18.95 -24.05
CA ARG A 61 10.71 -19.06 -24.55
C ARG A 61 11.47 -17.72 -24.47
N VAL A 62 11.26 -16.98 -23.38
CA VAL A 62 11.90 -15.69 -23.11
C VAL A 62 12.92 -15.85 -22.00
N SER A 63 14.16 -15.41 -22.24
CA SER A 63 15.19 -15.43 -21.19
C SER A 63 14.96 -14.32 -20.16
N ALA A 64 14.99 -14.68 -18.87
CA ALA A 64 14.81 -13.74 -17.76
C ALA A 64 15.86 -12.61 -17.74
N GLY A 65 17.08 -12.89 -18.22
CA GLY A 65 18.16 -11.90 -18.32
C GLY A 65 18.12 -11.07 -19.60
N SER A 66 17.12 -11.25 -20.46
CA SER A 66 16.98 -10.42 -21.66
C SER A 66 16.59 -8.99 -21.30
N GLU A 67 17.14 -8.00 -22.00
CA GLU A 67 16.69 -6.60 -21.95
C GLU A 67 15.23 -6.44 -22.44
N GLY A 68 14.61 -7.54 -22.88
CA GLY A 68 13.23 -7.64 -23.33
C GLY A 68 12.18 -7.35 -22.26
N ILE A 69 12.49 -7.58 -20.98
CA ILE A 69 11.55 -7.42 -19.86
C ILE A 69 11.68 -6.03 -19.25
N LEU A 70 10.63 -5.22 -19.39
CA LEU A 70 10.58 -3.82 -18.97
C LEU A 70 10.30 -3.64 -17.47
N SER A 71 9.48 -4.50 -16.88
CA SER A 71 9.10 -4.43 -15.47
C SER A 71 8.49 -5.74 -14.98
N LEU A 72 8.56 -5.93 -13.66
CA LEU A 72 7.71 -6.87 -12.92
C LEU A 72 6.73 -6.05 -12.07
N THR A 73 5.44 -6.37 -12.17
CA THR A 73 4.38 -5.79 -11.34
C THR A 73 3.76 -6.87 -10.47
N ILE A 74 3.62 -6.61 -9.17
CA ILE A 74 3.02 -7.55 -8.22
C ILE A 74 1.74 -6.96 -7.62
N GLY A 75 0.62 -7.66 -7.81
CA GLY A 75 -0.57 -7.54 -6.98
C GLY A 75 -0.49 -8.47 -5.79
N THR A 76 -0.94 -8.03 -4.62
CA THR A 76 -0.95 -8.92 -3.45
C THR A 76 -2.06 -8.54 -2.47
N THR A 77 -2.87 -9.54 -2.10
CA THR A 77 -3.87 -9.38 -1.03
C THR A 77 -3.30 -9.72 0.35
N HIS A 78 -2.01 -10.04 0.44
CA HIS A 78 -1.40 -10.55 1.67
C HIS A 78 -1.42 -9.53 2.81
N PHE A 79 -1.19 -8.25 2.49
CA PHE A 79 -1.16 -7.19 3.50
C PHE A 79 -2.55 -6.93 4.08
N VAL A 80 -3.57 -6.79 3.22
CA VAL A 80 -4.95 -6.57 3.69
C VAL A 80 -5.49 -7.78 4.44
N ASN A 81 -5.17 -9.00 3.99
CA ASN A 81 -5.60 -10.22 4.67
C ASN A 81 -5.02 -10.33 6.09
N ALA A 82 -3.77 -9.91 6.31
CA ALA A 82 -3.18 -9.89 7.65
C ALA A 82 -3.96 -8.97 8.62
N VAL A 83 -4.47 -7.83 8.12
CA VAL A 83 -5.32 -6.92 8.91
C VAL A 83 -6.70 -7.54 9.15
N VAL A 84 -7.36 -8.01 8.09
CA VAL A 84 -8.71 -8.61 8.16
C VAL A 84 -8.74 -9.84 9.08
N GLN A 85 -7.68 -10.65 9.07
CA GLN A 85 -7.57 -11.87 9.88
C GLN A 85 -6.98 -11.63 11.28
N LEU A 86 -6.69 -10.38 11.65
CA LEU A 86 -6.12 -10.02 12.95
C LEU A 86 -4.80 -10.77 13.24
N ASP A 87 -3.93 -10.95 12.22
CA ASP A 87 -2.71 -11.75 12.38
C ASP A 87 -1.64 -11.00 13.18
N SER A 88 -1.55 -11.31 14.49
CA SER A 88 -0.60 -10.70 15.42
C SER A 88 0.88 -11.01 15.11
N ARG A 89 1.18 -11.89 14.14
CA ARG A 89 2.56 -12.13 13.67
C ARG A 89 2.98 -11.12 12.59
N CYS A 90 2.01 -10.52 11.92
CA CYS A 90 2.20 -9.54 10.86
C CYS A 90 1.95 -8.11 11.34
N LEU A 91 1.08 -7.94 12.33
CA LEU A 91 0.72 -6.65 12.92
C LEU A 91 1.57 -6.35 14.16
N GLU A 92 2.14 -5.14 14.21
CA GLU A 92 2.93 -4.67 15.34
C GLU A 92 2.22 -3.53 16.08
N LYS A 93 2.55 -3.38 17.37
CA LYS A 93 2.08 -2.26 18.20
C LYS A 93 2.63 -0.93 17.69
N VAL A 94 1.80 0.11 17.79
CA VAL A 94 2.06 1.47 17.31
C VAL A 94 1.94 2.45 18.47
N ALA A 95 2.88 3.39 18.54
CA ALA A 95 2.77 4.60 19.34
C ALA A 95 2.14 5.72 18.50
N VAL A 96 1.10 6.39 19.01
CA VAL A 96 0.45 7.51 18.32
C VAL A 96 0.73 8.80 19.09
N VAL A 97 1.42 9.74 18.45
CA VAL A 97 1.76 11.06 18.97
C VAL A 97 0.95 12.11 18.22
N ARG A 98 -0.05 12.69 18.88
CA ARG A 98 -0.86 13.76 18.30
C ARG A 98 -0.28 15.13 18.61
N LEU A 99 -0.10 15.95 17.57
CA LEU A 99 0.20 17.38 17.66
C LEU A 99 -1.13 18.13 17.62
N ALA A 100 -1.77 18.25 18.79
CA ALA A 100 -3.16 18.70 18.87
C ALA A 100 -3.56 19.39 20.18
N ALA A 101 -2.72 19.39 21.21
CA ALA A 101 -3.09 19.97 22.49
C ALA A 101 -3.44 21.47 22.34
N PRO A 102 -4.49 21.97 23.03
CA PRO A 102 -5.34 21.28 24.01
C PRO A 102 -6.55 20.55 23.38
N TYR A 103 -6.71 20.58 22.06
CA TYR A 103 -7.84 20.00 21.36
C TYR A 103 -7.72 18.48 21.21
N THR A 104 -8.82 17.83 20.85
CA THR A 104 -8.91 16.38 20.55
C THR A 104 -8.66 15.43 21.73
N THR A 105 -8.47 15.94 22.95
CA THR A 105 -8.22 15.15 24.16
C THR A 105 -9.39 14.25 24.55
N GLU A 106 -10.62 14.63 24.21
CA GLU A 106 -11.83 13.83 24.47
C GLU A 106 -12.08 12.73 23.41
N CYS A 107 -11.32 12.70 22.33
CA CYS A 107 -11.46 11.74 21.24
C CYS A 107 -10.15 10.98 21.04
N PRO A 108 -9.78 10.02 21.91
CA PRO A 108 -8.44 9.42 21.90
C PRO A 108 -8.14 8.65 20.60
N PRO A 109 -6.86 8.41 20.25
CA PRO A 109 -6.53 7.50 19.16
C PRO A 109 -7.14 6.11 19.38
N PHE A 110 -7.40 5.39 18.28
CA PHE A 110 -8.13 4.11 18.28
C PHE A 110 -9.60 4.17 18.74
N ILE A 111 -10.24 5.34 18.75
CA ILE A 111 -11.64 5.46 19.18
C ILE A 111 -12.61 4.62 18.32
N ASP A 112 -12.37 4.55 17.01
CA ASP A 112 -13.22 3.82 16.05
C ASP A 112 -12.63 2.47 15.63
N PHE A 113 -11.57 2.01 16.31
CA PHE A 113 -10.98 0.71 15.97
C PHE A 113 -11.80 -0.43 16.58
N PRO A 114 -12.06 -1.52 15.83
CA PRO A 114 -12.58 -2.75 16.40
C PRO A 114 -11.67 -3.26 17.53
N GLU A 115 -12.27 -3.77 18.60
CA GLU A 115 -11.54 -4.15 19.82
C GLU A 115 -10.41 -5.16 19.55
N GLY A 116 -10.64 -6.10 18.62
CA GLY A 116 -9.62 -7.07 18.19
C GLY A 116 -8.35 -6.38 17.65
N LEU A 117 -8.49 -5.48 16.67
CA LEU A 117 -7.36 -4.73 16.11
C LEU A 117 -6.72 -3.82 17.14
N LYS A 118 -7.54 -3.12 17.94
CA LYS A 118 -7.07 -2.24 19.00
C LYS A 118 -6.19 -2.97 20.00
N SER A 119 -6.56 -4.18 20.42
CA SER A 119 -5.80 -5.00 21.37
C SER A 119 -4.40 -5.40 20.85
N ILE A 120 -4.28 -5.58 19.53
CA ILE A 120 -3.03 -5.97 18.86
C ILE A 120 -2.15 -4.75 18.61
N MET A 121 -2.74 -3.65 18.15
CA MET A 121 -2.02 -2.52 17.56
C MET A 121 -1.78 -1.37 18.53
N ASN A 122 -2.58 -1.20 19.58
CA ASN A 122 -2.42 -0.07 20.50
C ASN A 122 -1.25 -0.32 21.48
N GLY A 123 -0.13 0.38 21.26
CA GLY A 123 1.04 0.33 22.14
C GLY A 123 1.14 1.52 23.09
N HIS A 124 0.87 2.71 22.57
CA HIS A 124 0.91 3.96 23.33
C HIS A 124 0.17 5.06 22.58
N THR A 125 -0.51 5.95 23.30
CA THR A 125 -1.18 7.12 22.74
C THR A 125 -0.86 8.33 23.59
N THR A 126 -0.61 9.47 22.95
CA THR A 126 -0.30 10.72 23.64
C THR A 126 -0.73 11.91 22.80
N VAL A 127 -0.99 13.04 23.46
CA VAL A 127 -1.33 14.32 22.84
C VAL A 127 -0.38 15.37 23.40
N ILE A 128 0.37 16.03 22.52
CA ILE A 128 1.35 17.06 22.86
C ILE A 128 1.03 18.37 22.13
N ASP A 129 1.77 19.43 22.49
CA ASP A 129 1.64 20.74 21.86
C ASP A 129 1.98 20.66 20.37
N GLY A 130 1.27 21.47 19.58
CA GLY A 130 1.34 21.45 18.13
C GLY A 130 -0.04 21.57 17.51
N GLY A 131 -0.10 21.29 16.22
CA GLY A 131 -1.28 21.44 15.39
C GLY A 131 -1.39 22.83 14.78
N LEU A 132 -2.14 22.88 13.69
CA LEU A 132 -2.47 24.11 12.98
C LEU A 132 -3.97 24.36 13.03
N GLN A 133 -4.37 25.60 12.75
CA GLN A 133 -5.73 26.02 12.42
C GLN A 133 -5.98 25.83 10.91
N ILE A 134 -7.25 25.94 10.50
CA ILE A 134 -7.65 25.80 9.09
C ILE A 134 -6.98 26.83 8.16
N ASP A 135 -6.59 27.99 8.70
CA ASP A 135 -5.87 29.05 7.99
C ASP A 135 -4.34 28.92 8.08
N GLY A 136 -3.84 27.80 8.65
CA GLY A 136 -2.42 27.52 8.80
C GLY A 136 -1.76 28.19 10.01
N ARG A 137 -2.48 28.99 10.81
CA ARG A 137 -1.92 29.51 12.07
C ARG A 137 -1.62 28.38 13.03
N VAL A 138 -0.50 28.50 13.76
CA VAL A 138 -0.10 27.53 14.77
C VAL A 138 -1.10 27.56 15.94
N ILE A 139 -1.56 26.38 16.38
CA ILE A 139 -2.36 26.24 17.62
C ILE A 139 -1.46 26.44 18.83
N ASN A 140 -0.41 25.62 18.91
CA ASN A 140 0.67 25.70 19.88
C ASN A 140 1.98 25.36 19.18
N GLU A 141 3.08 25.97 19.63
CA GLU A 141 4.40 25.64 19.12
C GLU A 141 4.79 24.22 19.52
N LEU A 142 5.45 23.49 18.61
CA LEU A 142 5.97 22.16 18.91
C LEU A 142 7.11 22.30 19.94
N ARG A 143 6.93 21.69 21.11
CA ARG A 143 7.96 21.68 22.15
C ARG A 143 8.81 20.44 22.04
N GLU A 144 10.09 20.63 21.73
CA GLU A 144 11.06 19.52 21.60
C GLU A 144 11.13 18.64 22.86
N GLU A 145 11.10 19.26 24.05
CA GLU A 145 11.11 18.55 25.33
C GLU A 145 9.97 17.53 25.46
N GLN A 146 8.76 17.87 24.98
CA GLN A 146 7.63 16.95 24.99
C GLN A 146 7.87 15.76 24.05
N VAL A 147 8.42 16.01 22.85
CA VAL A 147 8.73 14.96 21.87
C VAL A 147 9.80 14.01 22.40
N VAL A 148 10.86 14.55 23.02
CA VAL A 148 11.94 13.77 23.64
C VAL A 148 11.41 12.90 24.79
N GLU A 149 10.54 13.44 25.64
CA GLU A 149 9.90 12.66 26.71
C GLU A 149 9.06 11.51 26.13
N GLN A 150 8.27 11.77 25.07
CA GLN A 150 7.52 10.70 24.43
C GLN A 150 8.44 9.66 23.76
N ALA A 151 9.58 10.08 23.18
CA ALA A 151 10.58 9.16 22.65
C ALA A 151 11.11 8.22 23.74
N ARG A 152 11.40 8.73 24.93
CA ARG A 152 11.81 7.91 26.07
C ARG A 152 10.75 6.86 26.44
N VAL A 153 9.48 7.27 26.57
CA VAL A 153 8.37 6.34 26.88
C VAL A 153 8.22 5.27 25.80
N ILE A 154 8.34 5.66 24.53
CA ILE A 154 8.26 4.74 23.38
C ILE A 154 9.40 3.71 23.42
N HIS A 155 10.62 4.17 23.75
CA HIS A 155 11.79 3.30 23.90
C HIS A 155 11.62 2.32 25.06
N GLU A 156 11.21 2.79 26.25
CA GLU A 156 10.97 1.94 27.43
C GLU A 156 9.90 0.87 27.17
N LYS A 157 8.90 1.18 26.34
CA LYS A 157 7.87 0.21 25.90
C LYS A 157 8.32 -0.71 24.76
N GLY A 158 9.52 -0.51 24.20
CA GLY A 158 10.06 -1.32 23.10
C GLY A 158 9.26 -1.22 21.80
N LEU A 159 8.58 -0.10 21.56
CA LEU A 159 7.74 0.09 20.37
C LEU A 159 8.61 0.44 19.16
N LYS A 160 8.32 -0.21 18.02
CA LYS A 160 9.10 -0.06 16.77
C LYS A 160 8.42 0.82 15.73
N ASN A 161 7.17 1.20 15.95
CA ASN A 161 6.38 1.97 15.00
C ASN A 161 5.74 3.15 15.74
N VAL A 162 5.97 4.35 15.21
CA VAL A 162 5.43 5.62 15.72
C VAL A 162 4.70 6.32 14.61
N VAL A 163 3.52 6.84 14.90
CA VAL A 163 2.72 7.68 14.02
C VAL A 163 2.63 9.07 14.63
N VAL A 164 2.97 10.08 13.85
CA VAL A 164 2.80 11.49 14.21
C VAL A 164 1.61 12.05 13.45
N VAL A 165 0.62 12.59 14.17
CA VAL A 165 -0.62 13.13 13.60
C VAL A 165 -0.84 14.56 14.05
N GLY A 166 -0.73 15.52 13.13
CA GLY A 166 -1.07 16.92 13.37
C GLY A 166 -2.49 17.28 12.94
N VAL A 167 -3.16 18.11 13.72
CA VAL A 167 -4.41 18.76 13.29
C VAL A 167 -4.11 19.68 12.11
N TYR A 168 -4.89 19.55 11.04
CA TYR A 168 -4.71 20.26 9.76
C TYR A 168 -3.29 20.15 9.14
N SER A 169 -2.49 19.13 9.51
CA SER A 169 -1.15 18.92 8.93
C SER A 169 -1.08 18.78 7.40
N PRO A 170 -2.12 18.33 6.65
CA PRO A 170 -2.09 18.38 5.19
C PRO A 170 -2.09 19.80 4.61
N LEU A 171 -2.55 20.81 5.37
CA LEU A 171 -2.51 22.22 4.97
C LEU A 171 -1.15 22.86 5.22
N ASP A 172 -0.32 22.23 6.07
CA ASP A 172 1.07 22.63 6.29
C ASP A 172 1.87 22.32 5.02
N VAL A 173 2.03 23.29 4.11
CA VAL A 173 2.71 23.07 2.83
C VAL A 173 4.12 22.48 3.04
N GLU A 174 4.86 23.02 4.01
CA GLU A 174 6.22 22.59 4.34
C GLU A 174 6.24 21.37 5.28
N GLY A 175 5.16 21.10 6.02
CA GLY A 175 5.07 20.00 7.00
C GLY A 175 5.91 20.21 8.24
N LYS A 176 6.12 21.47 8.61
CA LYS A 176 7.06 21.88 9.65
C LYS A 176 6.90 21.04 10.89
N GLN A 177 5.70 20.93 11.44
CA GLN A 177 5.53 20.28 12.74
C GLN A 177 5.62 18.76 12.69
N GLU A 178 4.93 18.08 11.76
CA GLU A 178 5.02 16.60 11.69
C GLU A 178 6.43 16.13 11.33
N TYR A 179 7.11 16.80 10.39
CA TYR A 179 8.48 16.43 10.03
C TYR A 179 9.48 16.80 11.11
N GLN A 180 9.36 17.95 11.78
CA GLN A 180 10.24 18.29 12.90
C GLN A 180 10.10 17.28 14.04
N ALA A 181 8.87 16.90 14.40
CA ALA A 181 8.63 15.85 15.38
C ALA A 181 9.25 14.51 14.95
N ARG A 182 9.13 14.15 13.66
CA ARG A 182 9.77 12.96 13.10
C ARG A 182 11.29 12.99 13.23
N GLU A 183 11.94 14.11 12.90
CA GLU A 183 13.40 14.22 12.99
C GLU A 183 13.88 14.11 14.45
N ILE A 184 13.18 14.71 15.40
CA ILE A 184 13.47 14.55 16.84
C ILE A 184 13.29 13.09 17.25
N LEU A 185 12.16 12.45 16.92
CA LEU A 185 11.90 11.04 17.23
C LEU A 185 12.97 10.12 16.65
N ARG A 186 13.41 10.35 15.40
CA ARG A 186 14.49 9.58 14.76
C ARG A 186 15.83 9.76 15.48
N ARG A 187 16.15 10.99 15.89
CA ARG A 187 17.37 11.28 16.65
C ARG A 187 17.41 10.50 17.97
N GLU A 188 16.29 10.45 18.69
CA GLU A 188 16.22 9.81 20.01
C GLU A 188 16.04 8.27 19.94
N LEU A 189 15.27 7.77 18.97
CA LEU A 189 14.90 6.35 18.86
C LEU A 189 15.81 5.54 17.92
N GLY A 190 16.53 6.23 17.02
CA GLY A 190 17.39 5.66 15.99
C GLY A 190 16.63 5.07 14.79
N ASP A 191 17.37 4.71 13.74
CA ASP A 191 16.84 4.30 12.43
C ASP A 191 16.06 2.98 12.42
N ARG A 192 16.09 2.24 13.53
CA ARG A 192 15.35 0.97 13.66
C ARG A 192 13.88 1.19 13.98
N VAL A 193 13.51 2.38 14.46
CA VAL A 193 12.13 2.75 14.73
C VAL A 193 11.55 3.46 13.53
N ASN A 194 10.45 2.92 13.04
CA ASN A 194 9.68 3.49 11.98
C ASN A 194 8.90 4.69 12.50
N VAL A 195 9.07 5.86 11.88
CA VAL A 195 8.30 7.07 12.21
C VAL A 195 7.53 7.53 10.97
N VAL A 196 6.21 7.45 11.05
CA VAL A 196 5.27 7.74 9.96
C VAL A 196 4.57 9.08 10.25
N CYS A 197 4.67 10.02 9.33
CA CYS A 197 3.90 11.26 9.37
C CYS A 197 2.56 11.03 8.69
N SER A 198 1.47 11.41 9.36
CA SER A 198 0.11 11.14 8.87
C SER A 198 -0.16 11.76 7.50
N ARG A 199 0.47 12.91 7.21
CA ARG A 199 0.37 13.61 5.92
C ARG A 199 0.94 12.83 4.72
N ASP A 200 1.87 11.90 4.97
CA ASP A 200 2.48 11.08 3.91
C ASP A 200 1.57 9.90 3.53
N VAL A 201 0.62 9.57 4.40
CA VAL A 201 -0.27 8.42 4.25
C VAL A 201 -1.60 8.84 3.62
N GLY A 202 -2.27 9.84 4.20
CA GLY A 202 -3.60 10.26 3.78
C GLY A 202 -3.74 11.79 3.71
N HIS A 203 -4.80 12.25 3.04
CA HIS A 203 -5.04 13.67 2.81
C HIS A 203 -5.99 14.26 3.87
N VAL A 204 -7.26 14.45 3.52
CA VAL A 204 -8.25 15.14 4.36
C VAL A 204 -8.98 14.14 5.26
N GLY A 205 -9.49 14.60 6.41
CA GLY A 205 -10.09 13.75 7.45
C GLY A 205 -9.10 13.47 8.56
N PHE A 206 -9.42 13.85 9.80
CA PHE A 206 -8.49 13.71 10.93
C PHE A 206 -8.43 12.26 11.41
N LEU A 207 -9.60 11.69 11.71
CA LEU A 207 -9.70 10.31 12.19
C LEU A 207 -9.36 9.31 11.09
N GLU A 208 -9.85 9.51 9.87
CA GLU A 208 -9.58 8.61 8.75
C GLU A 208 -8.09 8.56 8.40
N ARG A 209 -7.40 9.71 8.41
CA ARG A 209 -5.95 9.80 8.17
C ARG A 209 -5.16 9.19 9.31
N GLU A 210 -5.54 9.45 10.55
CA GLU A 210 -4.91 8.80 11.72
C GLU A 210 -5.05 7.27 11.62
N ASN A 211 -6.27 6.78 11.38
CA ASN A 211 -6.57 5.37 11.28
C ASN A 211 -5.76 4.70 10.16
N ALA A 212 -5.71 5.31 8.98
CA ALA A 212 -4.89 4.86 7.86
C ALA A 212 -3.39 4.81 8.22
N SER A 213 -2.90 5.82 8.94
CA SER A 213 -1.50 5.90 9.37
C SER A 213 -1.15 4.82 10.39
N ILE A 214 -2.06 4.53 11.33
CA ILE A 214 -1.91 3.46 12.32
C ILE A 214 -1.87 2.09 11.62
N LEU A 215 -2.80 1.81 10.70
CA LEU A 215 -2.82 0.58 9.92
C LEU A 215 -1.54 0.42 9.10
N ASN A 216 -1.10 1.50 8.43
CA ASN A 216 0.12 1.51 7.64
C ASN A 216 1.35 1.20 8.49
N ALA A 217 1.51 1.88 9.63
CA ALA A 217 2.65 1.70 10.52
C ALA A 217 2.69 0.29 11.14
N SER A 218 1.53 -0.26 11.51
CA SER A 218 1.46 -1.58 12.14
C SER A 218 1.88 -2.73 11.21
N ILE A 219 1.57 -2.64 9.91
CA ILE A 219 1.91 -3.69 8.93
C ILE A 219 3.29 -3.46 8.27
N MET A 220 3.93 -2.32 8.51
CA MET A 220 5.09 -1.87 7.73
C MET A 220 6.28 -2.83 7.80
N SER A 221 6.60 -3.36 8.99
CA SER A 221 7.67 -4.35 9.16
C SER A 221 7.41 -5.64 8.36
N PHE A 222 6.16 -6.08 8.28
CA PHE A 222 5.79 -7.24 7.46
C PHE A 222 5.90 -6.94 5.96
N ALA A 223 5.45 -5.75 5.54
CA ALA A 223 5.57 -5.32 4.15
C ALA A 223 7.03 -5.21 3.69
N GLN A 224 7.90 -4.60 4.49
CA GLN A 224 9.34 -4.49 4.21
C GLN A 224 10.00 -5.86 4.02
N ARG A 225 9.74 -6.81 4.93
CA ARG A 225 10.26 -8.19 4.81
C ARG A 225 9.76 -8.87 3.54
N THR A 226 8.47 -8.70 3.22
CA THR A 226 7.82 -9.33 2.07
C THR A 226 8.36 -8.79 0.75
N ILE A 227 8.45 -7.47 0.61
CA ILE A 227 8.99 -6.80 -0.58
C ILE A 227 10.47 -7.12 -0.77
N LEU A 228 11.25 -7.21 0.31
CA LEU A 228 12.64 -7.65 0.24
C LEU A 228 12.76 -9.08 -0.29
N SER A 229 11.85 -9.98 0.11
CA SER A 229 11.78 -11.33 -0.45
C SER A 229 11.44 -11.32 -1.94
N TYR A 230 10.52 -10.45 -2.40
CA TYR A 230 10.23 -10.29 -3.84
C TYR A 230 11.47 -9.85 -4.63
N LYS A 231 12.22 -8.86 -4.11
CA LYS A 231 13.49 -8.42 -4.73
C LYS A 231 14.54 -9.54 -4.79
N ARG A 232 14.62 -10.39 -3.75
CA ARG A 232 15.50 -11.57 -3.76
C ARG A 232 15.08 -12.60 -4.80
N ALA A 233 13.77 -12.85 -4.95
CA ALA A 233 13.24 -13.72 -5.99
C ALA A 233 13.62 -13.23 -7.39
N MET A 234 13.40 -11.94 -7.68
CA MET A 234 13.80 -11.33 -8.94
C MET A 234 15.30 -11.52 -9.23
N LYS A 235 16.15 -11.30 -8.21
CA LYS A 235 17.59 -11.48 -8.35
C LYS A 235 17.97 -12.94 -8.66
N ARG A 236 17.32 -13.92 -8.01
CA ARG A 236 17.56 -15.35 -8.28
C ARG A 236 17.12 -15.77 -9.68
N LEU A 237 16.02 -15.19 -10.17
CA LEU A 237 15.56 -15.37 -11.55
C LEU A 237 16.43 -14.64 -12.58
N GLY A 238 17.33 -13.76 -12.16
CA GLY A 238 18.15 -12.95 -13.06
C GLY A 238 17.42 -11.78 -13.72
N LEU A 239 16.26 -11.38 -13.19
CA LEU A 239 15.52 -10.20 -13.66
C LEU A 239 16.26 -8.91 -13.28
N ARG A 240 16.41 -8.00 -14.26
CA ARG A 240 17.12 -6.70 -14.10
C ARG A 240 16.19 -5.49 -14.17
N CYS A 241 14.89 -5.71 -14.28
CA CYS A 241 13.89 -4.67 -14.45
C CYS A 241 13.39 -4.11 -13.11
N PRO A 242 12.78 -2.91 -13.10
CA PRO A 242 12.14 -2.37 -11.90
C PRO A 242 10.97 -3.24 -11.41
N LEU A 243 10.77 -3.22 -10.09
CA LEU A 243 9.65 -3.84 -9.39
C LEU A 243 8.61 -2.80 -8.99
N TYR A 244 7.37 -3.02 -9.41
CA TYR A 244 6.22 -2.22 -9.01
C TYR A 244 5.20 -3.07 -8.25
N LEU A 245 4.39 -2.42 -7.43
CA LEU A 245 3.17 -2.99 -6.84
C LEU A 245 1.96 -2.21 -7.34
N THR A 246 0.81 -2.88 -7.43
CA THR A 246 -0.45 -2.22 -7.80
C THR A 246 -1.02 -1.45 -6.60
N GLN A 247 -1.46 -0.22 -6.85
CA GLN A 247 -2.12 0.63 -5.88
C GLN A 247 -3.65 0.45 -5.83
N ASN A 248 -4.28 0.94 -4.77
CA ASN A 248 -5.73 0.91 -4.54
C ASN A 248 -6.55 1.65 -5.61
N ASP A 249 -5.93 2.48 -6.44
CA ASP A 249 -6.56 3.20 -7.56
C ASP A 249 -6.30 2.56 -8.93
N GLY A 250 -5.62 1.41 -8.97
CA GLY A 250 -5.24 0.70 -10.18
C GLY A 250 -4.02 1.27 -10.91
N THR A 251 -3.29 2.19 -10.28
CA THR A 251 -1.97 2.66 -10.74
C THR A 251 -0.84 1.83 -10.11
N LEU A 252 0.41 2.24 -10.30
CA LEU A 252 1.61 1.52 -9.86
C LEU A 252 2.44 2.37 -8.91
N ILE A 253 2.93 1.74 -7.85
CA ILE A 253 3.89 2.31 -6.89
C ILE A 253 5.20 1.53 -6.95
N THR A 254 6.33 2.19 -6.69
CA THR A 254 7.61 1.48 -6.59
C THR A 254 7.63 0.53 -5.41
N ALA A 255 8.45 -0.52 -5.48
CA ALA A 255 8.65 -1.43 -4.36
C ALA A 255 9.18 -0.71 -3.10
N GLU A 256 10.01 0.30 -3.28
CA GLU A 256 10.56 1.14 -2.22
C GLU A 256 9.45 1.92 -1.51
N GLU A 257 8.60 2.62 -2.25
CA GLU A 257 7.51 3.39 -1.67
C GLU A 257 6.42 2.48 -1.07
N ALA A 258 6.12 1.34 -1.69
CA ALA A 258 5.17 0.36 -1.14
C ALA A 258 5.63 -0.24 0.19
N ALA A 259 6.95 -0.29 0.44
CA ALA A 259 7.49 -0.74 1.72
C ALA A 259 7.33 0.32 2.83
N LEU A 260 7.14 1.59 2.47
CA LEU A 260 6.86 2.70 3.39
C LEU A 260 5.35 2.95 3.54
N LEU A 261 4.58 2.69 2.48
CA LEU A 261 3.15 2.94 2.41
C LEU A 261 2.35 1.70 1.96
N PRO A 262 2.49 0.54 2.64
CA PRO A 262 1.78 -0.69 2.26
C PRO A 262 0.26 -0.54 2.19
N ILE A 263 -0.34 0.37 2.96
CA ILE A 263 -1.79 0.61 2.91
C ILE A 263 -2.28 1.00 1.52
N LYS A 264 -1.42 1.61 0.69
CA LYS A 264 -1.74 1.98 -0.70
C LYS A 264 -1.94 0.77 -1.61
N THR A 265 -1.69 -0.45 -1.16
CA THR A 265 -1.76 -1.69 -1.96
C THR A 265 -2.84 -2.69 -1.50
N PHE A 266 -3.64 -2.33 -0.49
CA PHE A 266 -4.64 -3.20 0.12
C PHE A 266 -5.76 -3.66 -0.83
N SER A 267 -6.09 -2.86 -1.84
CA SER A 267 -7.11 -3.16 -2.87
C SER A 267 -6.48 -3.57 -4.21
N SER A 268 -5.23 -4.02 -4.21
CA SER A 268 -4.50 -4.39 -5.43
C SER A 268 -5.17 -5.52 -6.23
N GLY A 269 -5.78 -6.52 -5.57
CA GLY A 269 -6.48 -7.61 -6.25
C GLY A 269 -7.67 -7.11 -7.10
N ALA A 270 -8.63 -6.44 -6.45
CA ALA A 270 -9.80 -5.89 -7.13
C ALA A 270 -9.43 -4.91 -8.25
N THR A 271 -8.43 -4.05 -8.02
CA THR A 271 -7.96 -3.10 -9.04
C THR A 271 -7.21 -3.76 -10.19
N ASN A 272 -6.44 -4.82 -9.94
CA ASN A 272 -5.84 -5.62 -11.02
C ASN A 272 -6.91 -6.22 -11.92
N SER A 273 -7.97 -6.80 -11.35
CA SER A 273 -9.09 -7.35 -12.11
C SER A 273 -9.80 -6.28 -12.94
N MET A 274 -10.04 -5.10 -12.37
CA MET A 274 -10.59 -3.95 -13.09
C MET A 274 -9.69 -3.46 -14.23
N ARG A 275 -8.39 -3.35 -14.00
CA ARG A 275 -7.42 -2.92 -15.02
C ARG A 275 -7.25 -3.97 -16.12
N GLY A 276 -7.25 -5.25 -15.77
CA GLY A 276 -7.25 -6.38 -16.70
C GLY A 276 -8.51 -6.39 -17.57
N ALA A 277 -9.69 -6.18 -16.98
CA ALA A 277 -10.95 -6.03 -17.71
C ALA A 277 -10.91 -4.83 -18.67
N SER A 278 -10.36 -3.68 -18.22
CA SER A 278 -10.14 -2.52 -19.07
C SER A 278 -9.27 -2.84 -20.29
N PHE A 279 -8.14 -3.50 -20.06
CA PHE A 279 -7.18 -3.85 -21.10
C PHE A 279 -7.71 -4.89 -22.08
N LEU A 280 -8.33 -5.96 -21.59
CA LEU A 280 -8.86 -7.03 -22.44
C LEU A 280 -10.10 -6.60 -23.21
N GLY A 281 -10.90 -5.70 -22.64
CA GLY A 281 -12.07 -5.09 -23.28
C GLY A 281 -11.72 -3.96 -24.26
N GLY A 282 -10.44 -3.56 -24.36
CA GLY A 282 -10.01 -2.43 -25.19
C GLY A 282 -10.59 -1.08 -24.74
N LEU A 283 -10.96 -0.97 -23.46
CA LEU A 283 -11.59 0.21 -22.87
C LEU A 283 -10.57 1.32 -22.58
N ASP A 284 -9.28 0.99 -22.50
CA ASP A 284 -8.16 1.91 -22.38
C ASP A 284 -7.67 2.47 -23.73
N ILE A 285 -8.08 1.89 -24.86
CA ILE A 285 -7.68 2.31 -26.21
C ILE A 285 -8.63 3.43 -26.69
N ARG A 286 -8.10 4.61 -27.02
CA ARG A 286 -8.86 5.74 -27.58
C ARG A 286 -9.17 5.56 -29.08
N SER A 287 -9.85 4.50 -29.45
CA SER A 287 -10.21 4.25 -30.86
C SER A 287 -11.64 3.72 -30.99
N ALA A 288 -12.61 4.54 -30.58
CA ALA A 288 -13.98 4.53 -31.07
C ALA A 288 -14.68 5.79 -30.56
N LYS A 289 -15.57 6.35 -31.39
CA LYS A 289 -16.29 7.62 -31.20
C LYS A 289 -16.76 7.80 -29.75
N THR A 290 -16.46 8.98 -29.22
CA THR A 290 -16.50 9.40 -27.81
C THR A 290 -17.87 9.35 -27.12
N GLU A 291 -18.94 8.93 -27.80
CA GLU A 291 -20.31 9.22 -27.39
C GLU A 291 -21.02 8.07 -26.64
N GLU A 292 -20.45 6.86 -26.57
CA GLU A 292 -21.12 5.70 -25.92
C GLU A 292 -20.20 4.85 -25.02
N ARG A 293 -19.38 5.48 -24.17
CA ARG A 293 -18.69 4.72 -23.10
C ARG A 293 -19.45 4.85 -21.79
N SER A 294 -20.12 3.78 -21.40
CA SER A 294 -20.75 3.64 -20.10
C SER A 294 -19.74 3.14 -19.05
N SER A 295 -20.05 3.39 -17.78
CA SER A 295 -19.36 2.72 -16.69
C SER A 295 -19.66 1.23 -16.71
N ILE A 296 -18.65 0.41 -16.42
CA ILE A 296 -18.77 -1.05 -16.40
C ILE A 296 -18.62 -1.53 -14.96
N ILE A 297 -19.45 -2.50 -14.59
CA ILE A 297 -19.29 -3.20 -13.30
C ILE A 297 -18.40 -4.41 -13.55
N VAL A 298 -17.30 -4.49 -12.81
CA VAL A 298 -16.41 -5.65 -12.78
C VAL A 298 -16.70 -6.41 -11.50
N VAL A 299 -16.98 -7.70 -11.64
CA VAL A 299 -17.24 -8.62 -10.52
C VAL A 299 -16.16 -9.70 -10.55
N ASP A 300 -15.29 -9.69 -9.55
CA ASP A 300 -14.26 -10.68 -9.36
C ASP A 300 -14.68 -11.64 -8.23
N ILE A 301 -14.88 -12.90 -8.58
CA ILE A 301 -15.37 -13.93 -7.66
C ILE A 301 -14.21 -14.87 -7.34
N GLY A 302 -13.62 -14.67 -6.17
CA GLY A 302 -12.60 -15.55 -5.60
C GLY A 302 -13.19 -16.70 -4.77
N GLY A 303 -12.31 -17.52 -4.19
CA GLY A 303 -12.72 -18.62 -3.31
C GLY A 303 -13.23 -18.19 -1.93
N THR A 304 -12.85 -16.99 -1.48
CA THR A 304 -13.17 -16.46 -0.14
C THR A 304 -13.98 -15.17 -0.18
N THR A 305 -13.75 -14.34 -1.20
CA THR A 305 -14.31 -12.99 -1.32
C THR A 305 -14.87 -12.77 -2.71
N THR A 306 -15.82 -11.84 -2.83
CA THR A 306 -16.29 -11.30 -4.10
C THR A 306 -16.05 -9.80 -4.08
N ASP A 307 -15.25 -9.31 -5.02
CA ASP A 307 -14.93 -7.90 -5.17
C ASP A 307 -15.74 -7.31 -6.32
N VAL A 308 -16.47 -6.23 -6.05
CA VAL A 308 -17.30 -5.53 -7.04
C VAL A 308 -16.81 -4.10 -7.19
N GLY A 309 -16.39 -3.74 -8.40
CA GLY A 309 -15.85 -2.42 -8.71
C GLY A 309 -16.54 -1.79 -9.92
N VAL A 310 -16.54 -0.47 -9.97
CA VAL A 310 -17.04 0.30 -11.12
C VAL A 310 -15.83 0.84 -11.89
N LEU A 311 -15.69 0.43 -13.14
CA LEU A 311 -14.73 0.97 -14.09
C LEU A 311 -15.36 2.17 -14.82
N LEU A 312 -14.69 3.31 -14.77
CA LEU A 312 -15.13 4.52 -15.44
C LEU A 312 -14.83 4.45 -16.95
N PRO A 313 -15.50 5.28 -17.78
CA PRO A 313 -15.20 5.41 -19.21
C PRO A 313 -13.73 5.72 -19.54
N SER A 314 -12.99 6.25 -18.56
CA SER A 314 -11.55 6.49 -18.63
C SER A 314 -10.69 5.22 -18.57
N GLY A 315 -11.28 4.06 -18.26
CA GLY A 315 -10.57 2.80 -18.01
C GLY A 315 -9.96 2.71 -16.60
N PHE A 316 -10.25 3.65 -15.71
CA PHE A 316 -9.78 3.62 -14.32
C PHE A 316 -10.90 3.26 -13.34
N PRO A 317 -10.58 2.57 -12.23
CA PRO A 317 -11.52 2.35 -11.14
C PRO A 317 -12.12 3.66 -10.63
N ARG A 318 -13.42 3.66 -10.34
CA ARG A 318 -14.08 4.75 -9.63
C ARG A 318 -13.60 4.75 -8.18
N GLN A 319 -12.90 5.80 -7.78
CA GLN A 319 -12.48 5.98 -6.38
C GLN A 319 -13.69 6.26 -5.49
N ALA A 320 -13.62 5.81 -4.23
CA ALA A 320 -14.65 6.08 -3.23
C ALA A 320 -14.68 7.59 -2.88
N ALA A 321 -15.89 8.15 -2.74
CA ALA A 321 -16.06 9.60 -2.53
C ALA A 321 -15.89 10.05 -1.06
N ALA A 322 -16.09 9.15 -0.10
CA ALA A 322 -16.15 9.49 1.32
C ALA A 322 -14.99 8.86 2.11
N PHE A 323 -15.24 7.71 2.72
CA PHE A 323 -14.30 6.87 3.44
C PHE A 323 -14.48 5.42 2.97
N VAL A 324 -13.48 4.60 3.21
CA VAL A 324 -13.54 3.15 3.01
C VAL A 324 -13.24 2.45 4.34
N GLU A 325 -13.88 1.31 4.57
CA GLU A 325 -13.60 0.49 5.74
C GLU A 325 -12.61 -0.61 5.38
N VAL A 326 -11.49 -0.64 6.10
CA VAL A 326 -10.52 -1.72 6.04
C VAL A 326 -10.62 -2.49 7.34
N ALA A 327 -11.12 -3.72 7.29
CA ALA A 327 -11.33 -4.56 8.48
C ALA A 327 -12.14 -3.87 9.60
N GLY A 328 -13.18 -3.09 9.22
CA GLY A 328 -14.01 -2.33 10.15
C GLY A 328 -13.39 -1.01 10.65
N VAL A 329 -12.23 -0.61 10.13
CA VAL A 329 -11.58 0.68 10.44
C VAL A 329 -11.84 1.67 9.31
N ARG A 330 -12.40 2.84 9.63
CA ARG A 330 -12.63 3.92 8.66
C ARG A 330 -11.32 4.57 8.24
N THR A 331 -11.06 4.63 6.93
CA THR A 331 -9.84 5.19 6.32
C THR A 331 -10.18 6.02 5.09
N LYS A 332 -9.23 6.85 4.64
CA LYS A 332 -9.36 7.68 3.44
C LYS A 332 -8.04 7.85 2.73
#